data_AF-A0A2A5AZF9-F1
#
_entry.id   AF-A0A2A5AZF9-F1
#
_cell.length_a   1.000
_cell.length_b   1.000
_cell.length_c   1.000
_cell.angle_alpha   90.00
_cell.angle_beta   90.00
_cell.angle_gamma   90.00
#
_symmetry.space_group_name_H-M   'P 1'
#
loop_
_entity.id
_entity.type
_entity.pdbx_description
1 polymer ?
#
loop_
_entity_poly.entity_id
_entity_poly.type
_entity_poly.pdbx_seq_one_letter_code
_entity_poly.pdbx_strand_id
1 'polypeptide(L)'
;MEIEDIRKELNHLLNSVVDHSSKFSDERPIPSLEISFVLTKINKLQENLAILKHLLKEQEIAAKRNQSIEKKDTEINIDPKEDQVVIESAPENNNAPIVATQGDTLKQGPIPKLIDALTLNDRYLYANELFNKDMNSFNELIKSIDDSSSLNEANSLISPLNLDAENEHVISFTNLVERRFS
;
A
#
# COMPACT_ATOMS: atom_id res chain seq x y z
N MET A 1 5.14 -22.82 -12.13
CA MET A 1 4.31 -22.07 -13.09
C MET A 1 5.28 -21.23 -13.87
N GLU A 2 5.30 -21.33 -15.20
CA GLU A 2 6.27 -20.61 -16.01
C GLU A 2 5.90 -19.12 -16.09
N ILE A 3 6.89 -18.23 -16.12
CA ILE A 3 6.67 -16.78 -16.25
C ILE A 3 5.80 -16.44 -17.47
N GLU A 4 5.96 -17.20 -18.55
CA GLU A 4 5.20 -17.04 -19.79
C GLU A 4 3.71 -17.35 -19.61
N ASP A 5 3.39 -18.36 -18.80
CA ASP A 5 1.99 -18.73 -18.51
C ASP A 5 1.32 -17.65 -17.66
N ILE A 6 2.03 -17.11 -16.66
CA ILE A 6 1.54 -16.02 -15.82
C ILE A 6 1.29 -14.76 -16.65
N ARG A 7 2.19 -14.44 -17.59
CA ARG A 7 2.01 -13.29 -18.51
C ARG A 7 0.77 -13.45 -19.38
N LYS A 8 0.52 -14.65 -19.91
CA LYS A 8 -0.69 -14.92 -20.70
C LYS A 8 -1.96 -14.81 -19.85
N GLU A 9 -1.95 -15.35 -18.63
CA GLU A 9 -3.08 -15.27 -17.71
C GLU A 9 -3.35 -13.81 -17.30
N LEU A 10 -2.32 -13.01 -17.01
CA LEU A 10 -2.44 -11.58 -16.71
C LEU A 10 -3.10 -10.81 -17.85
N ASN A 11 -2.64 -11.01 -19.09
CA ASN A 11 -3.22 -10.34 -20.26
C ASN A 11 -4.68 -10.74 -20.48
N HIS A 12 -5.00 -12.03 -20.32
CA HIS A 12 -6.38 -12.50 -20.42
C HIS A 12 -7.27 -11.87 -19.36
N LEU A 13 -6.79 -11.79 -18.12
CA LEU A 13 -7.54 -11.24 -17.00
C LEU A 13 -7.74 -9.73 -17.13
N LEU A 14 -6.72 -9.00 -17.59
CA LEU A 14 -6.81 -7.57 -17.87
C LEU A 14 -7.84 -7.27 -18.96
N ASN A 15 -7.79 -7.99 -20.09
CA ASN A 15 -8.79 -7.85 -21.15
C ASN A 15 -10.19 -8.18 -20.62
N SER A 16 -10.32 -9.22 -19.80
CA SER A 16 -11.60 -9.57 -19.20
C SER A 16 -12.12 -8.48 -18.26
N VAL A 17 -11.27 -7.82 -17.48
CA VAL A 17 -11.69 -6.69 -16.62
C VAL A 17 -12.18 -5.52 -17.49
N VAL A 18 -11.43 -5.16 -18.54
CA VAL A 18 -11.78 -4.09 -19.48
C VAL A 18 -13.10 -4.38 -20.21
N ASP A 19 -13.31 -5.62 -20.63
CA ASP A 19 -14.55 -6.06 -21.30
C ASP A 19 -15.77 -5.99 -20.38
N HIS A 20 -15.60 -6.19 -19.07
CA HIS A 20 -16.70 -6.07 -18.11
C HIS A 20 -16.91 -4.60 -17.69
N SER A 21 -15.84 -3.83 -17.51
CA SER A 21 -15.95 -2.42 -17.13
C SER A 21 -16.56 -1.57 -18.24
N SER A 22 -16.30 -1.90 -19.51
CA SER A 22 -16.90 -1.21 -20.66
C SER A 22 -18.42 -1.43 -20.80
N LYS A 23 -18.98 -2.45 -20.13
CA LYS A 23 -20.43 -2.72 -20.09
C LYS A 23 -21.15 -1.94 -19.00
N PHE A 24 -20.42 -1.17 -18.20
CA PHE A 24 -20.99 -0.23 -17.25
C PHE A 24 -21.47 1.01 -18.03
N SER A 25 -22.69 0.92 -18.56
CA SER A 25 -23.35 2.03 -19.23
C SER A 25 -23.95 2.99 -18.20
N ASP A 26 -23.84 4.29 -18.43
CA ASP A 26 -24.43 5.34 -17.57
C ASP A 26 -25.96 5.28 -17.53
N GLU A 27 -26.57 4.60 -18.51
CA GLU A 27 -28.03 4.48 -18.67
C GLU A 27 -28.67 3.40 -17.79
N ARG A 28 -27.88 2.56 -17.10
CA ARG A 28 -28.42 1.50 -16.23
C ARG A 28 -27.68 1.43 -14.89
N PRO A 29 -28.39 1.18 -13.78
CA PRO A 29 -27.74 0.93 -12.51
C PRO A 29 -26.91 -0.37 -12.60
N ILE A 30 -25.66 -0.31 -12.17
CA ILE A 30 -24.76 -1.47 -12.20
C ILE A 30 -25.13 -2.42 -11.06
N PRO A 31 -25.48 -3.69 -11.35
CA PRO A 31 -25.76 -4.68 -10.31
C PRO A 31 -24.53 -4.96 -9.43
N SER A 32 -24.74 -5.08 -8.11
CA SER A 32 -23.65 -5.41 -7.15
C SER A 32 -22.92 -6.70 -7.49
N LEU A 33 -23.58 -7.65 -8.14
CA LEU A 33 -22.99 -8.91 -8.57
C LEU A 33 -21.94 -8.71 -9.67
N GLU A 34 -22.19 -7.78 -10.60
CA GLU A 34 -21.23 -7.46 -11.68
C GLU A 34 -19.97 -6.81 -11.11
N ILE A 35 -20.12 -5.91 -10.14
CA ILE A 35 -18.99 -5.35 -9.40
C ILE A 35 -18.21 -6.42 -8.64
N SER A 36 -18.90 -7.33 -7.95
CA SER A 36 -18.26 -8.42 -7.21
C SER A 36 -17.45 -9.34 -8.12
N PHE A 37 -17.94 -9.58 -9.34
CA PHE A 37 -17.24 -10.38 -10.35
C PHE A 37 -16.00 -9.67 -10.89
N VAL A 38 -16.07 -8.37 -11.16
CA VAL A 38 -14.91 -7.56 -11.55
C VAL A 38 -13.88 -7.51 -10.43
N LEU A 39 -14.32 -7.32 -9.18
CA LEU A 39 -13.45 -7.32 -8.01
C LEU A 39 -12.70 -8.66 -7.86
N THR A 40 -13.40 -9.78 -8.03
CA THR A 40 -12.78 -11.11 -7.99
C THR A 40 -11.66 -11.26 -9.03
N LYS A 41 -11.87 -10.72 -10.24
CA LYS A 41 -10.84 -10.70 -11.30
C LYS A 41 -9.66 -9.80 -10.95
N ILE A 42 -9.92 -8.63 -10.36
CA ILE A 42 -8.86 -7.71 -9.92
C ILE A 42 -7.99 -8.36 -8.83
N ASN A 43 -8.61 -9.03 -7.86
CA ASN A 43 -7.86 -9.74 -6.81
C ASN A 43 -6.95 -10.82 -7.42
N LYS A 44 -7.48 -11.60 -8.36
CA LYS A 44 -6.68 -12.61 -9.07
C LYS A 44 -5.57 -12.00 -9.93
N LEU A 45 -5.76 -10.80 -10.48
CA LEU A 45 -4.73 -10.05 -11.19
C LEU A 45 -3.59 -9.65 -10.23
N GLN A 46 -3.95 -9.17 -9.04
CA GLN A 46 -2.98 -8.79 -8.02
C GLN A 46 -2.15 -9.98 -7.54
N GLU A 47 -2.78 -11.14 -7.32
CA GLU A 47 -2.09 -12.39 -6.98
C GLU A 47 -1.06 -12.77 -8.06
N ASN A 48 -1.49 -12.77 -9.33
CA ASN A 48 -0.61 -13.12 -10.45
C ASN A 48 0.55 -12.12 -10.62
N LEU A 49 0.32 -10.83 -10.38
CA LEU A 49 1.37 -9.81 -10.39
C LEU A 49 2.38 -10.01 -9.26
N ALA A 50 1.91 -10.38 -8.06
CA ALA A 50 2.79 -10.66 -6.93
C ALA A 50 3.70 -11.86 -7.21
N ILE A 51 3.14 -12.95 -7.78
CA ILE A 51 3.90 -14.12 -8.20
C ILE A 51 4.91 -13.74 -9.29
N LEU A 52 4.49 -12.99 -10.31
CA LEU A 52 5.39 -12.56 -11.39
C LEU A 52 6.54 -11.70 -10.86
N LYS A 53 6.25 -10.75 -9.96
CA LYS A 53 7.26 -9.92 -9.32
C LYS A 53 8.30 -10.76 -8.58
N HIS A 54 7.86 -11.78 -7.85
CA HIS A 54 8.75 -12.69 -7.13
C HIS A 54 9.63 -13.51 -8.09
N LEU A 55 9.05 -14.13 -9.11
CA LEU A 55 9.79 -14.94 -10.09
C LEU A 55 10.80 -14.12 -10.90
N LEU A 56 10.47 -12.86 -11.22
CA LEU A 56 11.42 -11.95 -11.87
C LEU A 56 12.58 -11.57 -10.94
N LYS A 57 12.31 -11.31 -9.66
CA LYS A 57 13.36 -11.07 -8.66
C LYS A 57 14.30 -12.28 -8.55
N GLU A 58 13.77 -13.49 -8.54
CA GLU A 58 14.58 -14.72 -8.55
C GLU A 58 15.43 -14.86 -9.82
N GLN A 59 14.88 -14.56 -11.00
CA GLN A 59 15.64 -14.56 -12.26
C GLN A 59 16.75 -13.50 -12.27
N GLU A 60 16.50 -12.30 -11.75
CA GLU A 60 17.52 -11.25 -11.65
C GLU A 60 18.66 -11.65 -10.71
N ILE A 61 18.34 -12.27 -9.57
CA ILE A 61 19.34 -12.77 -8.63
C ILE A 61 20.15 -13.91 -9.27
N ALA A 62 19.49 -14.83 -9.97
CA ALA A 62 20.17 -15.91 -10.70
C ALA A 62 21.06 -15.38 -11.84
N ALA A 63 20.61 -14.34 -12.57
CA ALA A 63 21.38 -13.69 -13.63
C ALA A 63 22.62 -12.97 -13.07
N LYS A 64 22.49 -12.25 -11.94
CA LYS A 64 23.62 -11.63 -11.23
C LYS A 64 24.63 -12.66 -10.73
N ARG A 65 24.15 -13.82 -10.26
CA ARG A 65 25.00 -14.94 -9.84
C ARG A 65 25.77 -15.58 -11.01
N ASN A 66 25.16 -15.67 -12.19
CA ASN A 66 25.80 -16.19 -13.39
C ASN A 66 26.76 -15.20 -14.07
N GLN A 67 26.55 -13.88 -13.91
CA GLN A 67 27.48 -12.85 -14.39
C GLN A 67 28.72 -12.67 -13.49
N SER A 68 28.70 -13.19 -12.26
CA SER A 68 29.81 -13.02 -11.30
C SER A 68 31.02 -13.95 -11.55
N ILE A 69 31.01 -14.82 -12.57
CA ILE A 69 32.20 -15.61 -12.97
C ILE A 69 33.01 -14.89 -14.07
N GLU A 70 32.43 -13.93 -14.80
CA GLU A 70 33.14 -13.15 -15.81
C GLU A 70 32.81 -11.66 -15.71
N LYS A 71 33.47 -10.97 -14.77
CA LYS A 71 34.03 -9.61 -14.90
C LYS A 71 34.15 -9.00 -13.51
N LYS A 72 35.37 -9.07 -13.00
CA LYS A 72 35.89 -8.17 -11.98
C LYS A 72 35.73 -6.72 -12.46
N ASP A 73 35.50 -5.85 -11.49
CA ASP A 73 35.56 -4.39 -11.53
C ASP A 73 34.34 -3.69 -12.16
N THR A 74 33.37 -3.33 -11.33
CA THR A 74 33.15 -1.92 -10.93
C THR A 74 32.15 -1.88 -9.76
N GLU A 75 32.48 -1.05 -8.79
CA GLU A 75 31.87 -0.84 -7.48
C GLU A 75 30.35 -0.63 -7.50
N ILE A 76 29.62 -1.43 -6.71
CA ILE A 76 28.53 -0.95 -5.86
C ILE A 76 28.60 -1.79 -4.59
N ASN A 77 29.07 -1.18 -3.49
CA ASN A 77 29.12 -1.85 -2.20
C ASN A 77 27.70 -1.93 -1.62
N ILE A 78 27.32 -3.16 -1.35
CA ILE A 78 26.03 -3.67 -0.93
C ILE A 78 26.02 -3.57 0.61
N ASP A 79 24.88 -3.37 1.28
CA ASP A 79 24.17 -4.44 2.01
C ASP A 79 23.86 -3.92 3.45
N PRO A 80 23.07 -4.59 4.30
CA PRO A 80 21.67 -5.02 4.18
C PRO A 80 20.86 -4.70 5.47
N LYS A 81 19.53 -4.91 5.44
CA LYS A 81 18.77 -5.69 6.46
C LYS A 81 17.26 -5.61 6.20
N GLU A 82 16.80 -6.42 5.25
CA GLU A 82 15.46 -7.01 5.32
C GLU A 82 15.63 -8.37 5.99
N ASP A 83 15.05 -8.54 7.18
CA ASP A 83 14.65 -9.85 7.70
C ASP A 83 13.81 -9.63 8.97
N GLN A 84 12.49 -9.82 8.87
CA GLN A 84 11.78 -10.91 9.56
C GLN A 84 10.26 -10.76 9.46
N VAL A 85 9.69 -11.76 8.78
CA VAL A 85 8.32 -12.22 8.95
C VAL A 85 8.12 -12.67 10.40
N VAL A 86 7.13 -12.13 11.09
CA VAL A 86 6.50 -12.82 12.23
C VAL A 86 5.00 -12.82 12.00
N ILE A 87 4.51 -14.02 11.71
CA ILE A 87 3.11 -14.43 11.83
C ILE A 87 2.88 -14.65 13.33
N GLU A 88 1.95 -13.94 13.96
CA GLU A 88 1.30 -14.47 15.16
C GLU A 88 -0.15 -13.97 15.28
N SER A 89 -1.05 -14.92 15.04
CA SER A 89 -2.42 -15.12 15.54
C SER A 89 -3.28 -13.94 16.00
N ALA A 90 -4.45 -13.85 15.37
CA ALA A 90 -5.67 -13.24 15.88
C ALA A 90 -6.00 -13.63 17.34
N PRO A 91 -6.82 -12.81 18.01
CA PRO A 91 -8.14 -13.35 18.32
C PRO A 91 -9.26 -12.49 17.76
N GLU A 92 -10.27 -13.19 17.26
CA GLU A 92 -11.60 -12.69 16.94
C GLU A 92 -12.15 -11.86 18.10
N ASN A 93 -12.70 -10.68 17.80
CA ASN A 93 -13.99 -10.35 18.40
C ASN A 93 -14.85 -9.53 17.45
N ASN A 94 -16.07 -10.02 17.30
CA ASN A 94 -17.14 -9.49 16.48
C ASN A 94 -17.54 -8.10 16.95
N ASN A 95 -17.67 -7.16 16.01
CA ASN A 95 -18.88 -6.37 15.80
C ASN A 95 -18.62 -5.36 14.67
N ALA A 96 -19.12 -5.66 13.48
CA ALA A 96 -19.45 -4.60 12.53
C ALA A 96 -20.50 -3.68 13.17
N PRO A 97 -20.50 -2.39 12.81
CA PRO A 97 -21.56 -2.00 11.88
C PRO A 97 -21.11 -0.96 10.82
N ILE A 98 -21.51 -1.24 9.58
CA ILE A 98 -22.02 -0.33 8.51
C ILE A 98 -21.22 0.94 8.08
N VAL A 99 -20.77 0.89 6.82
CA VAL A 99 -21.02 1.86 5.71
C VAL A 99 -20.94 3.37 6.00
N ALA A 100 -20.00 4.05 5.34
CA ALA A 100 -20.16 5.38 4.71
C ALA A 100 -18.93 5.65 3.82
N THR A 101 -18.99 5.54 2.48
CA THR A 101 -19.25 6.63 1.51
C THR A 101 -18.83 8.03 1.97
N GLN A 102 -17.96 8.63 1.14
CA GLN A 102 -17.43 9.99 1.22
C GLN A 102 -18.50 11.05 1.53
N GLY A 103 -18.12 12.01 2.37
CA GLY A 103 -18.81 13.29 2.50
C GLY A 103 -19.77 13.36 3.67
N ASP A 104 -19.27 13.26 4.91
CA ASP A 104 -19.81 14.11 5.96
C ASP A 104 -18.86 14.22 7.15
N THR A 105 -18.94 15.36 7.82
CA THR A 105 -18.17 15.80 8.99
C THR A 105 -18.49 14.98 10.25
N LEU A 106 -18.32 13.67 10.16
CA LEU A 106 -18.67 12.70 11.19
C LEU A 106 -17.52 12.58 12.18
N LYS A 107 -17.56 13.37 13.25
CA LYS A 107 -16.90 13.19 14.56
C LYS A 107 -16.12 11.87 14.65
N GLN A 108 -14.93 11.86 14.07
CA GLN A 108 -14.16 10.65 13.96
C GLN A 108 -13.50 10.47 15.33
N GLY A 109 -13.85 9.38 16.03
CA GLY A 109 -13.42 9.12 17.41
C GLY A 109 -11.90 9.19 17.60
N PRO A 110 -11.42 9.29 18.85
CA PRO A 110 -10.00 9.35 19.15
C PRO A 110 -9.30 8.13 18.55
N ILE A 111 -8.21 8.38 17.83
CA ILE A 111 -7.44 7.32 17.16
C ILE A 111 -6.43 6.79 18.19
N PRO A 112 -6.52 5.51 18.61
CA PRO A 112 -5.55 4.94 19.53
C PRO A 112 -4.17 4.73 18.89
N LYS A 113 -4.15 4.37 17.60
CA LYS A 113 -2.92 4.23 16.81
C LYS A 113 -3.15 4.77 15.39
N LEU A 114 -2.27 5.64 14.96
CA LEU A 114 -2.28 6.23 13.62
C LEU A 114 -2.22 5.14 12.55
N ILE A 115 -1.45 4.07 12.79
CA ILE A 115 -1.35 2.94 11.85
C ILE A 115 -2.68 2.20 11.62
N ASP A 116 -3.56 2.14 12.64
CA ASP A 116 -4.85 1.44 12.55
C ASP A 116 -5.92 2.33 11.88
N ALA A 117 -5.75 3.65 11.92
CA ALA A 117 -6.64 4.59 11.25
C ALA A 117 -6.36 4.74 9.75
N LEU A 118 -5.19 4.29 9.28
CA LEU A 118 -4.77 4.39 7.89
C LEU A 118 -5.12 3.12 7.12
N THR A 119 -5.94 3.25 6.06
CA THR A 119 -6.18 2.12 5.16
C THR A 119 -4.95 1.82 4.31
N LEU A 120 -4.88 0.63 3.72
CA LEU A 120 -3.78 0.26 2.82
C LEU A 120 -3.59 1.29 1.70
N ASN A 121 -4.69 1.80 1.14
CA ASN A 121 -4.65 2.83 0.11
C ASN A 121 -4.07 4.15 0.63
N ASP A 122 -4.46 4.58 1.83
CA ASP A 122 -3.95 5.81 2.45
C ASP A 122 -2.44 5.69 2.71
N ARG A 123 -1.97 4.53 3.17
CA ARG A 123 -0.54 4.28 3.39
C ARG A 123 0.25 4.40 2.09
N TYR A 124 -0.23 3.83 1.00
CA TYR A 124 0.42 3.96 -0.31
C TYR A 124 0.34 5.40 -0.84
N LEU A 125 -0.80 6.08 -0.65
CA LEU A 125 -0.97 7.47 -1.04
C LEU A 125 0.06 8.36 -0.34
N TYR A 126 0.11 8.34 1.00
CA TYR A 126 1.04 9.17 1.76
C TYR A 126 2.50 8.79 1.52
N ALA A 127 2.83 7.50 1.40
CA ALA A 127 4.19 7.08 1.07
C ALA A 127 4.63 7.61 -0.31
N ASN A 128 3.75 7.57 -1.30
CA ASN A 128 4.05 8.05 -2.65
C ASN A 128 4.19 9.57 -2.71
N GLU A 129 3.26 10.30 -2.08
CA GLU A 129 3.17 11.75 -2.18
C GLU A 129 4.10 12.48 -1.20
N LEU A 130 4.30 11.94 0.01
CA LEU A 130 5.05 12.61 1.08
C LEU A 130 6.45 12.02 1.30
N PHE A 131 6.67 10.76 0.92
CA PHE A 131 7.93 10.03 1.17
C PHE A 131 8.60 9.54 -0.10
N ASN A 132 8.29 10.12 -1.28
CA ASN A 132 8.90 9.72 -2.56
C ASN A 132 8.81 8.21 -2.86
N LYS A 133 7.67 7.58 -2.51
CA LYS A 133 7.40 6.14 -2.62
C LYS A 133 8.20 5.28 -1.63
N ASP A 134 8.84 5.90 -0.63
CA ASP A 134 9.51 5.19 0.45
C ASP A 134 8.51 4.84 1.57
N MET A 135 7.98 3.63 1.47
CA MET A 135 7.08 3.06 2.47
C MET A 135 7.78 2.79 3.82
N ASN A 136 9.10 2.60 3.82
CA ASN A 136 9.85 2.33 5.05
C ASN A 136 9.95 3.61 5.88
N SER A 137 10.40 4.70 5.27
CA SER A 137 10.46 6.02 5.91
C SER A 137 9.09 6.47 6.43
N PHE A 138 8.02 6.21 5.65
CA PHE A 138 6.65 6.46 6.10
C PHE A 138 6.31 5.62 7.35
N ASN A 139 6.48 4.29 7.29
CA ASN A 139 6.14 3.41 8.41
C ASN A 139 6.96 3.72 9.68
N GLU A 140 8.24 4.08 9.54
CA GLU A 140 9.09 4.51 10.66
C GLU A 140 8.57 5.81 11.28
N LEU A 141 8.14 6.77 10.46
CA LEU A 141 7.51 7.99 10.97
C LEU A 141 6.20 7.68 11.69
N ILE A 142 5.30 6.90 11.09
CA ILE A 142 4.03 6.52 11.72
C ILE A 142 4.28 5.84 13.06
N LYS A 143 5.22 4.91 13.12
CA LYS A 143 5.59 4.23 14.36
C LYS A 143 6.17 5.19 15.39
N SER A 144 7.03 6.11 14.97
CA SER A 144 7.61 7.13 15.85
C SER A 144 6.55 8.10 16.38
N ILE A 145 5.55 8.44 15.58
CA ILE A 145 4.38 9.22 16.00
C ILE A 145 3.51 8.38 16.95
N ASP A 146 3.34 7.09 16.69
CA ASP A 146 2.60 6.15 17.53
C ASP A 146 3.31 5.82 18.87
N ASP A 147 4.62 5.99 18.93
CA ASP A 147 5.40 5.88 20.17
C ASP A 147 5.51 7.24 20.89
N SER A 148 5.22 8.35 20.21
CA SER A 148 5.23 9.69 20.79
C SER A 148 4.05 9.89 21.75
N SER A 149 4.33 10.54 22.88
CA SER A 149 3.37 10.76 23.96
C SER A 149 2.66 12.12 23.87
N SER A 150 3.17 13.03 23.03
CA SER A 150 2.57 14.35 22.82
C SER A 150 2.58 14.79 21.35
N LEU A 151 1.61 15.64 20.99
CA LEU A 151 1.54 16.26 19.66
C LEU A 151 2.81 17.03 19.29
N ASN A 152 3.47 17.64 20.29
CA ASN A 152 4.67 18.44 20.08
C ASN A 152 5.88 17.57 19.66
N GLU A 153 5.99 16.35 20.19
CA GLU A 153 7.00 15.38 19.75
C GLU A 153 6.72 14.92 18.32
N ALA A 154 5.46 14.60 17.99
CA ALA A 154 5.09 14.22 16.63
C ALA A 154 5.37 15.35 15.61
N ASN A 155 5.04 16.59 15.94
CA ASN A 155 5.36 17.74 15.09
C ASN A 155 6.87 17.97 14.93
N SER A 156 7.67 17.65 15.95
CA SER A 156 9.14 17.71 15.86
C SER A 156 9.71 16.66 14.90
N LEU A 157 9.02 15.53 14.70
CA LEU A 157 9.38 14.52 13.71
C LEU A 157 8.94 14.89 12.28
N ILE A 158 7.83 15.62 12.15
CA ILE A 158 7.28 16.06 10.86
C ILE A 158 7.99 17.30 10.32
N SER A 159 8.38 18.24 11.20
CA SER A 159 9.07 19.48 10.83
C SER A 159 10.32 19.30 9.94
N PRO A 160 11.23 18.34 10.19
CA PRO A 160 12.42 18.14 9.35
C PRO A 160 12.12 17.57 7.96
N LEU A 161 10.92 17.01 7.72
CA LEU A 161 10.53 16.47 6.42
C LEU A 161 10.19 17.56 5.38
N ASN A 162 10.12 18.84 5.80
CA ASN A 162 9.80 19.99 4.95
C ASN A 162 8.59 19.71 4.02
N LEU A 163 7.57 19.07 4.60
CA LEU A 163 6.34 18.75 3.89
C LEU A 163 5.63 20.04 3.50
N ASP A 164 5.17 20.11 2.26
CA ASP A 164 4.47 21.27 1.74
C ASP A 164 3.11 21.43 2.45
N ALA A 165 2.99 22.44 3.31
CA ALA A 165 1.78 22.70 4.11
C ALA A 165 0.57 23.10 3.25
N GLU A 166 0.78 23.48 1.98
CA GLU A 166 -0.30 23.74 1.01
C GLU A 166 -0.77 22.47 0.30
N ASN A 167 -0.05 21.35 0.43
CA ASN A 167 -0.41 20.08 -0.17
C ASN A 167 -1.58 19.42 0.60
N GLU A 168 -2.63 19.06 -0.14
CA GLU A 168 -3.84 18.41 0.39
C GLU A 168 -3.53 17.14 1.19
N HIS A 169 -2.53 16.36 0.77
CA HIS A 169 -2.12 15.13 1.44
C HIS A 169 -1.41 15.41 2.77
N VAL A 170 -0.65 16.50 2.87
CA VAL A 170 0.01 16.92 4.12
C VAL A 170 -1.03 17.41 5.13
N ILE A 171 -2.02 18.16 4.66
CA ILE A 171 -3.14 18.65 5.49
C ILE A 171 -3.94 17.46 6.03
N SER A 172 -4.31 16.51 5.17
CA SER A 172 -5.03 15.29 5.56
C SER A 172 -4.21 14.44 6.56
N PHE A 173 -2.91 14.29 6.32
CA PHE A 173 -2.01 13.57 7.22
C PHE A 173 -1.89 14.26 8.59
N THR A 174 -1.70 15.58 8.62
CA THR A 174 -1.58 16.36 9.86
C THR A 174 -2.86 16.28 10.69
N ASN A 175 -4.03 16.36 10.05
CA ASN A 175 -5.31 16.16 10.72
C ASN A 175 -5.43 14.78 11.38
N LEU A 176 -4.92 13.72 10.76
CA LEU A 176 -4.91 12.38 11.35
C LEU A 176 -3.99 12.30 12.58
N VAL A 177 -2.82 12.96 12.52
CA VAL A 177 -1.89 13.04 13.64
C VAL A 177 -2.51 13.83 14.79
N GLU A 178 -3.11 14.99 14.54
CA GLU A 178 -3.79 15.78 15.57
C GLU A 178 -4.92 15.00 16.26
N ARG A 179 -5.69 14.23 15.47
CA ARG A 179 -6.77 13.37 16.00
C ARG A 179 -6.30 12.19 16.85
N ARG A 180 -5.04 11.79 16.76
CA ARG A 180 -4.45 10.80 17.67
C ARG A 180 -4.24 11.37 19.08
N PHE A 181 -3.87 12.65 19.17
CA PHE A 181 -3.51 13.31 20.44
C PHE A 181 -4.62 14.19 21.04
N SER A 182 -5.80 14.25 20.40
CA SER A 182 -6.95 15.07 20.80
C SER A 182 -7.91 14.37 21.75
#